data_AF-A0A3B9TXI0-F1
#
_entry.id   AF-A0A3B9TXI0-F1
#
_cell.length_a   1.000
_cell.length_b   1.000
_cell.length_c   1.000
_cell.angle_alpha   90.00
_cell.angle_beta   90.00
_cell.angle_gamma   90.00
#
_symmetry.space_group_name_H-M   'P 1'
#
loop_
_entity.id
_entity.type
_entity.pdbx_description
1 polymer ?
#
loop_
_entity_poly.entity_id
_entity_poly.type
_entity_poly.pdbx_seq_one_letter_code
_entity_poly.pdbx_strand_id
1 'polypeptide(L)' 'LGWKEFEMEVVRDTADNCIIVCSIENMDPMGVHTGDSITVAPAL' A
#
# COMPACT_ATOMS: atom_id res chain seq x y z
N LEU A 1 19.93 1.78 4.71
CA LEU A 1 18.70 1.05 5.10
C LEU A 1 17.78 1.03 3.88
N GLY A 2 16.95 0.00 3.73
CA GLY A 2 16.17 -0.26 2.51
C GLY A 2 15.17 0.85 2.14
N TRP A 3 14.50 0.67 1.01
CA TRP A 3 13.54 1.64 0.47
C TRP A 3 12.21 1.52 1.22
N LYS A 4 11.40 2.58 1.27
CA LYS A 4 10.02 2.49 1.76
C LYS A 4 9.16 1.68 0.78
N GLU A 5 8.20 0.94 1.30
CA GLU A 5 7.24 0.15 0.53
C GLU A 5 5.82 0.62 0.83
N PHE A 6 5.00 0.73 -0.23
CA PHE A 6 3.64 1.23 -0.15
C PHE A 6 2.70 0.35 -0.99
N GLU A 7 1.50 0.13 -0.49
CA GLU A 7 0.41 -0.54 -1.20
C GLU A 7 -0.80 0.39 -1.34
N MET A 8 -1.57 0.21 -2.42
CA MET A 8 -2.75 1.02 -2.72
C MET A 8 -3.89 0.10 -3.13
N GLU A 9 -5.00 0.17 -2.38
CA GLU A 9 -6.24 -0.53 -2.71
C GLU A 9 -7.05 0.32 -3.68
N VAL A 10 -7.17 -0.13 -4.92
CA VAL A 10 -7.79 0.63 -6.01
C VAL A 10 -9.10 -0.03 -6.44
N VAL A 11 -10.15 0.78 -6.61
CA VAL A 11 -11.41 0.38 -7.25
C VAL A 11 -11.59 1.17 -8.55
N ARG A 12 -11.84 0.45 -9.65
CA ARG A 12 -12.15 1.02 -10.96
C ARG A 12 -13.45 0.44 -11.51
N ASP A 13 -14.34 1.30 -11.99
CA ASP A 13 -15.65 0.88 -12.54
C ASP A 13 -15.68 0.85 -14.08
N THR A 14 -16.81 0.42 -14.65
CA THR A 14 -17.02 0.32 -16.11
C THR A 14 -17.19 1.66 -16.80
N ALA A 15 -17.43 2.74 -16.05
CA ALA A 15 -17.49 4.11 -16.55
C ALA A 15 -16.12 4.80 -16.50
N ASP A 16 -15.07 4.04 -16.20
CA ASP A 16 -13.68 4.49 -16.07
C ASP A 16 -13.41 5.42 -14.88
N ASN A 17 -14.29 5.44 -13.88
CA ASN A 17 -13.96 6.09 -12.61
C ASN A 17 -12.96 5.23 -11.84
N CYS A 18 -11.98 5.88 -11.22
CA CYS A 18 -10.94 5.22 -10.44
C CYS A 18 -10.77 5.94 -9.09
N ILE A 19 -10.81 5.17 -8.00
CA ILE A 19 -10.61 5.68 -6.64
C ILE A 19 -9.58 4.84 -5.91
N ILE A 20 -8.84 5.49 -5.00
CA ILE A 20 -8.00 4.81 -4.01
C ILE A 20 -8.81 4.70 -2.72
N VAL A 21 -9.08 3.48 -2.29
CA VAL A 21 -9.87 3.18 -1.09
C VAL A 21 -9.00 3.25 0.17
N CYS A 22 -7.76 2.78 0.07
CA CYS A 22 -6.82 2.74 1.19
C CYS A 22 -5.38 2.93 0.68
N SER A 23 -4.58 3.66 1.44
CA SER A 23 -3.12 3.67 1.33
C SER A 23 -2.52 2.91 2.51
N ILE A 24 -1.49 2.11 2.26
CA ILE A 24 -0.81 1.29 3.26
C ILE A 24 0.68 1.56 3.18
N GLU A 25 1.33 1.79 4.32
CA GLU A 25 2.80 1.91 4.44
C GLU A 25 3.36 0.73 5.24
N ASN A 26 4.41 0.11 4.72
CA ASN A 26 5.14 -0.94 5.43
C ASN A 26 6.13 -0.30 6.40
N MET A 27 6.09 -0.72 7.66
CA MET A 27 7.06 -0.31 8.68
C MET A 27 8.43 -0.96 8.45
N ASP A 28 8.41 -2.18 7.89
CA ASP A 28 9.60 -2.88 7.44
C ASP A 28 10.01 -2.38 6.05
N PRO A 29 11.32 -2.15 5.80
CA PRO A 29 11.78 -1.66 4.51
C PRO A 29 11.69 -2.74 3.41
N MET A 30 11.65 -2.30 2.15
CA MET A 30 11.70 -3.14 0.96
C MET A 30 12.76 -4.24 1.09
N GLY A 31 12.32 -5.48 0.89
CA GLY A 31 13.13 -6.70 1.07
C GLY A 31 12.54 -7.70 2.07
N VAL A 32 11.56 -7.29 2.87
CA VAL A 32 10.65 -8.17 3.63
C VAL A 32 9.37 -8.32 2.81
N HIS A 33 8.82 -9.53 2.70
CA HIS A 33 7.57 -9.74 1.98
C HIS A 33 6.43 -9.01 2.70
N THR A 34 5.54 -8.33 1.97
CA THR A 34 4.55 -7.45 2.61
C THR A 34 3.59 -8.16 3.55
N GLY A 35 3.25 -9.43 3.26
CA GLY A 35 2.48 -10.30 4.16
C GLY A 35 3.19 -10.71 5.46
N ASP A 36 4.51 -10.53 5.53
CA ASP A 36 5.33 -10.74 6.73
C ASP A 36 5.71 -9.40 7.41
N SER A 37 5.42 -8.26 6.77
CA SER A 37 5.73 -6.92 7.27
C SER A 37 4.65 -6.40 8.22
N ILE A 38 5.05 -5.59 9.21
CA ILE A 38 4.08 -4.78 9.96
C ILE A 38 3.65 -3.61 9.07
N THR A 39 2.34 -3.45 8.87
CA THR A 39 1.80 -2.40 8.01
C THR A 39 0.84 -1.47 8.75
N VAL A 40 0.69 -0.25 8.25
CA VAL A 40 -0.24 0.76 8.80
C VAL A 40 -1.08 1.40 7.70
N ALA A 41 -2.32 1.77 8.05
CA ALA A 41 -3.24 2.51 7.19
C ALA A 41 -3.85 3.71 7.95
N PRO A 42 -3.91 4.92 7.36
CA PRO A 42 -3.34 5.30 6.06
C PRO A 42 -1.81 5.41 6.12
N ALA A 43 -1.17 5.58 4.96
CA ALA A 43 0.23 6.04 4.90
C ALA A 43 0.39 7.41 5.59
N LEU A 44 1.54 7.65 6.27
CA LEU A 44 1.80 8.83 7.11
C LEU A 44 2.61 9.93 6.39
#